data_AF-A0A5C6AAT2-F1
#
_entry.id   AF-A0A5C6AAT2-F1
#
_cell.length_a   1.000
_cell.length_b   1.000
_cell.length_c   1.000
_cell.angle_alpha   90.00
_cell.angle_beta   90.00
_cell.angle_gamma   90.00
#
_symmetry.space_group_name_H-M   'P 1'
#
loop_
_entity.id
_entity.type
_entity.pdbx_description
1 polymer ?
#
loop_
_entity_poly.entity_id
_entity_poly.type
_entity_poly.pdbx_seq_one_letter_code
_entity_poly.pdbx_strand_id
1 'polypeptide(L)'
;MLEELKEEEIVNKVGGRFKLSTLIQKRLVQLNQGSRALVNIDTHDKMSIVLQEIVQDKIFLNLDNEIEMSDDLDAIIAAAEAPELDASDL
;
A
#
# COMPACT_ATOMS: atom_id res chain seq x y z
N MET A 1 20.90 13.46 -4.83
CA MET A 1 21.87 12.44 -4.36
C MET A 1 21.22 11.34 -3.53
N LEU A 2 20.86 11.50 -2.24
CA LEU A 2 20.18 10.42 -1.47
C LEU A 2 18.73 10.14 -1.93
N GLU A 3 18.03 11.18 -2.36
CA GLU A 3 16.62 11.09 -2.79
C GLU A 3 16.48 10.44 -4.18
N GLU A 4 17.48 10.66 -5.03
CA GLU A 4 17.62 10.11 -6.38
C GLU A 4 17.85 8.59 -6.37
N LEU A 5 18.64 8.12 -5.39
CA LEU A 5 18.89 6.68 -5.18
C LEU A 5 17.61 5.95 -4.75
N LYS A 6 16.82 6.55 -3.86
CA LYS A 6 15.50 6.02 -3.48
C LYS A 6 14.54 5.99 -4.67
N GLU A 7 14.59 7.01 -5.53
CA GLU A 7 13.76 7.07 -6.72
C GLU A 7 14.11 5.94 -7.70
N GLU A 8 15.39 5.67 -7.94
CA GLU A 8 15.81 4.54 -8.78
C GLU A 8 15.45 3.17 -8.18
N GLU A 9 15.58 2.99 -6.86
CA GLU A 9 15.14 1.76 -6.19
C GLU A 9 13.64 1.52 -6.36
N ILE A 10 12.82 2.56 -6.17
CA ILE A 10 11.37 2.47 -6.36
C ILE A 10 11.04 2.17 -7.83
N VAL A 11 11.72 2.81 -8.78
CA VAL A 11 11.55 2.57 -10.22
C VAL A 11 11.85 1.10 -10.56
N ASN A 12 12.95 0.56 -10.06
CA ASN A 12 13.33 -0.83 -10.30
C ASN A 12 12.34 -1.81 -9.67
N LYS A 13 11.80 -1.47 -8.49
CA LYS A 13 10.82 -2.25 -7.75
C LYS A 13 9.47 -2.38 -8.47
N VAL A 14 8.94 -1.28 -9.00
CA VAL A 14 7.66 -1.29 -9.75
C VAL A 14 7.81 -1.72 -11.22
N GLY A 15 9.03 -1.92 -11.69
CA GLY A 15 9.33 -2.37 -13.06
C GLY A 15 9.38 -1.26 -14.10
N GLY A 16 9.74 -0.03 -13.71
CA GLY A 16 10.04 1.08 -14.61
C GLY A 16 9.30 2.39 -14.31
N ARG A 17 9.81 3.51 -14.87
CA ARG A 17 9.28 4.87 -14.63
C ARG A 17 7.82 5.04 -15.09
N PHE A 18 7.44 4.35 -16.17
CA PHE A 18 6.07 4.38 -16.68
C PHE A 18 5.08 3.77 -15.68
N LYS A 19 5.39 2.57 -15.18
CA LYS A 19 4.60 1.88 -14.15
C LYS A 19 4.55 2.69 -12.86
N LEU A 20 5.65 3.32 -12.47
CA LEU A 20 5.68 4.22 -11.31
C LEU A 20 4.68 5.37 -11.45
N SER A 21 4.71 6.09 -12.56
CA SER A 21 3.75 7.19 -12.80
C SER A 21 2.31 6.68 -12.82
N THR A 22 2.03 5.56 -13.47
CA THR A 22 0.68 4.97 -13.52
C THR A 22 0.19 4.59 -12.12
N LEU A 23 1.02 3.92 -11.31
CA LEU A 23 0.69 3.52 -9.95
C LEU A 23 0.40 4.74 -9.07
N ILE A 24 1.28 5.75 -9.13
CA ILE A 24 1.12 6.99 -8.36
C ILE A 24 -0.20 7.69 -8.74
N GLN A 25 -0.45 7.88 -10.03
CA GLN A 25 -1.65 8.57 -10.52
C GLN A 25 -2.92 7.83 -10.09
N LYS A 26 -2.98 6.52 -10.30
CA LYS A 26 -4.15 5.72 -9.93
C LYS A 26 -4.37 5.73 -8.41
N ARG A 27 -3.31 5.65 -7.60
CA ARG A 27 -3.44 5.64 -6.14
C ARG A 27 -3.87 6.99 -5.59
N LEU A 28 -3.33 8.08 -6.13
CA LEU A 28 -3.77 9.43 -5.78
C LEU A 28 -5.27 9.62 -6.05
N VAL A 29 -5.79 9.09 -7.15
CA VAL A 29 -7.24 9.13 -7.45
C VAL A 29 -8.04 8.38 -6.38
N GLN A 30 -7.60 7.19 -5.95
CA GLN A 30 -8.27 6.44 -4.87
C GLN A 30 -8.26 7.21 -3.53
N LEU A 31 -7.13 7.82 -3.16
CA LEU A 31 -7.03 8.65 -1.96
C LEU A 31 -7.86 9.95 -2.07
N ASN A 32 -8.10 10.45 -3.27
CA ASN A 32 -9.01 11.57 -3.52
C ASN A 32 -10.48 11.15 -3.41
N GLN A 33 -10.80 9.89 -3.73
CA GLN A 33 -12.15 9.32 -3.58
C GLN A 33 -12.48 8.93 -2.12
N GLY A 34 -11.54 9.08 -1.19
CA GLY A 34 -11.74 8.76 0.23
C GLY A 34 -11.28 7.36 0.64
N SER A 35 -10.50 6.67 -0.19
CA SER A 35 -9.80 5.45 0.23
C SER A 35 -8.86 5.74 1.41
N ARG A 36 -8.77 4.80 2.36
CA ARG A 36 -7.86 4.92 3.50
C ARG A 36 -6.40 4.74 3.06
N ALA A 37 -5.50 5.43 3.75
CA ALA A 37 -4.07 5.16 3.65
C ALA A 37 -3.77 3.79 4.29
N LEU A 38 -2.90 3.00 3.67
CA LEU A 38 -2.46 1.71 4.19
C LEU A 38 -1.25 1.84 5.12
N VAL A 39 -0.65 3.01 5.14
CA VAL A 39 0.48 3.37 6.01
C VAL A 39 0.01 4.32 7.10
N ASN A 40 0.48 4.09 8.33
CA ASN A 40 0.17 4.97 9.45
C ASN A 40 1.23 6.09 9.51
N ILE A 41 0.99 7.17 8.78
CA ILE A 41 1.82 8.38 8.81
C ILE A 41 1.02 9.59 9.24
N ASP A 42 1.62 10.42 10.09
CA ASP A 42 1.04 11.68 10.56
C ASP A 42 1.31 12.78 9.51
N THR A 43 0.69 12.61 8.34
CA THR A 43 0.85 13.52 7.20
C THR A 43 -0.39 13.52 6.33
N HIS A 44 -0.82 14.71 5.91
CA HIS A 44 -1.93 14.88 4.98
C HIS A 44 -1.49 14.90 3.50
N ASP A 45 -0.19 14.89 3.23
CA ASP A 45 0.33 14.86 1.87
C ASP A 45 0.12 13.48 1.24
N LYS A 46 -0.80 13.43 0.27
CA LYS A 46 -1.15 12.20 -0.43
C LYS A 46 0.02 11.64 -1.22
N MET A 47 0.90 12.49 -1.76
CA MET A 47 2.07 12.00 -2.50
C MET A 47 3.01 11.22 -1.59
N SER A 48 3.30 11.77 -0.41
CA SER A 48 4.10 11.10 0.61
C SER A 48 3.49 9.77 1.06
N ILE A 49 2.16 9.71 1.22
CA ILE A 49 1.43 8.46 1.54
C ILE A 49 1.68 7.41 0.45
N VAL A 50 1.46 7.76 -0.81
CA VAL A 50 1.61 6.81 -1.93
C VAL A 50 3.05 6.31 -2.07
N LEU A 51 4.05 7.18 -1.94
CA LEU A 51 5.45 6.76 -2.00
C LEU A 51 5.80 5.81 -0.85
N GLN A 52 5.32 6.08 0.36
CA GLN A 52 5.51 5.18 1.50
C GLN A 52 4.83 3.83 1.28
N GLU A 53 3.62 3.81 0.73
CA GLU A 53 2.91 2.59 0.38
C GLU A 53 3.70 1.72 -0.63
N ILE A 54 4.36 2.33 -1.63
CA ILE A 54 5.21 1.63 -2.60
C ILE A 54 6.50 1.12 -1.93
N VAL A 55 7.14 1.95 -1.11
CA VAL A 55 8.37 1.59 -0.40
C VAL A 55 8.12 0.41 0.55
N GLN A 56 6.96 0.37 1.21
CA GLN A 56 6.57 -0.70 2.15
C GLN A 56 5.91 -1.92 1.47
N ASP A 57 5.96 -2.04 0.15
CA ASP A 57 5.37 -3.17 -0.60
C ASP A 57 3.85 -3.34 -0.41
N LYS A 58 3.15 -2.28 0.03
CA LYS A 58 1.72 -2.36 0.31
C LYS A 58 0.85 -2.29 -0.94
N ILE A 59 1.37 -1.69 -2.01
CA ILE A 59 0.65 -1.47 -3.26
C ILE A 59 1.51 -1.84 -4.46
N PHE A 60 0.90 -2.42 -5.48
CA PHE A 60 1.57 -2.83 -6.71
C PHE A 60 0.62 -2.79 -7.91
N LEU A 61 1.19 -2.77 -9.12
CA LEU A 61 0.44 -2.89 -10.37
C LEU A 61 0.41 -4.36 -10.80
N ASN A 62 -0.77 -4.89 -11.07
CA ASN A 62 -0.92 -6.21 -11.66
C ASN A 62 -0.68 -6.20 -13.19
N LEU A 63 -0.84 -7.36 -13.84
CA LEU A 63 -0.64 -7.52 -15.29
C LEU A 63 -1.61 -6.67 -16.12
N ASP A 64 -2.81 -6.40 -15.59
CA ASP A 64 -3.84 -5.55 -16.19
C ASP A 64 -3.67 -4.06 -15.85
N ASN A 65 -2.56 -3.69 -15.20
CA ASN A 65 -2.25 -2.36 -14.69
C ASN A 65 -3.25 -1.84 -13.65
N GLU A 66 -3.96 -2.69 -12.94
CA GLU A 66 -4.80 -2.32 -11.81
C GLU A 66 -3.98 -2.31 -10.51
N ILE A 67 -4.43 -1.51 -9.52
CA ILE A 67 -3.76 -1.45 -8.23
C ILE A 67 -4.25 -2.59 -7.37
N GLU A 68 -3.32 -3.43 -6.93
CA GLU A 68 -3.55 -4.43 -5.90
C GLU A 68 -2.89 -3.98 -4.59
N MET A 69 -3.55 -4.31 -3.49
CA MET A 69 -3.15 -3.94 -2.12
C MET A 69 -2.80 -5.21 -1.34
N SER A 70 -1.71 -5.22 -0.59
CA SER A 70 -1.31 -6.39 0.22
C SER A 70 -2.09 -6.53 1.54
N ASP A 71 -2.78 -5.47 1.98
CA ASP A 71 -3.45 -5.38 3.30
C ASP A 71 -4.63 -6.37 3.46
N ASP A 72 -5.03 -7.10 2.41
CA ASP A 72 -6.00 -8.19 2.54
C ASP A 72 -5.49 -9.30 3.48
N LEU A 73 -4.17 -9.53 3.57
CA LEU A 73 -3.64 -10.55 4.49
C LEU A 73 -3.76 -10.16 5.97
N ASP A 74 -3.45 -8.91 6.33
CA ASP A 74 -3.49 -8.47 7.73
C ASP A 74 -4.92 -8.43 8.28
N ALA A 75 -5.91 -8.09 7.44
CA ALA A 75 -7.32 -8.16 7.81
C ALA A 75 -7.80 -9.61 7.99
N ILE A 76 -7.32 -10.55 7.18
CA ILE A 76 -7.65 -11.98 7.31
C ILE A 76 -7.00 -12.58 8.57
N ILE A 77 -5.75 -12.22 8.87
CA ILE A 77 -5.06 -12.66 10.09
C ILE A 77 -5.73 -12.09 11.34
N ALA A 78 -6.07 -10.80 11.34
CA ALA A 78 -6.79 -10.18 12.46
C ALA A 78 -8.20 -10.78 12.67
N ALA A 79 -8.88 -11.22 11.61
CA ALA A 79 -10.15 -11.93 11.73
C ALA A 79 -9.98 -13.38 12.23
N ALA A 80 -8.84 -14.03 11.92
CA ALA A 80 -8.51 -15.37 12.39
C ALA A 80 -7.98 -15.40 13.84
N GLU A 81 -7.48 -14.27 14.35
CA GLU A 81 -7.01 -14.11 15.74
C GLU A 81 -8.11 -13.76 16.75
N ALA A 82 -9.39 -13.75 16.34
CA ALA A 82 -10.48 -13.70 17.31
C ALA A 82 -10.35 -14.93 18.24
N PRO A 83 -10.09 -14.75 19.55
CA PRO A 83 -9.95 -15.89 20.44
C PRO A 83 -11.31 -16.58 20.45
N GLU A 84 -11.34 -17.86 20.09
CA GLU A 84 -12.46 -18.73 20.40
C GLU A 84 -12.67 -18.60 21.90
N LEU A 85 -13.74 -17.89 22.30
CA LEU A 85 -14.16 -17.80 23.69
C LEU A 85 -14.39 -19.25 24.13
N ASP A 86 -13.47 -19.74 24.95
CA ASP A 86 -13.49 -21.08 25.50
C ASP A 86 -14.83 -21.27 26.20
N ALA A 87 -15.70 -22.06 25.59
CA ALA A 87 -17.03 -22.36 26.08
C ALA A 87 -17.01 -23.27 27.33
N SER A 88 -15.85 -23.42 27.99
CA SER A 88 -15.68 -24.22 29.19
C SER A 88 -15.83 -23.45 30.51
N ASP A 89 -16.22 -22.16 30.47
CA ASP A 89 -16.50 -21.34 31.67
C ASP A 89 -18.00 -21.16 31.99
N LEU A 90 -18.86 -22.12 31.57
CA LEU A 90 -20.28 -22.26 31.96
C LEU A 90 -20.53 -23.60 32.66
#